data_AF-A0A8H8JDE6-F1
#
_entry.id   AF-A0A8H8JDE6-F1
#
_cell.length_a   1.000
_cell.length_b   1.000
_cell.length_c   1.000
_cell.angle_alpha   90.00
_cell.angle_beta   90.00
_cell.angle_gamma   90.00
#
_symmetry.space_group_name_H-M   'P 1'
#
loop_
_entity.id
_entity.type
_entity.pdbx_description
1 polymer ?
#
loop_
_entity_poly.entity_id
_entity_poly.type
_entity_poly.pdbx_seq_one_letter_code
_entity_poly.pdbx_strand_id
1 'polypeptide(L)' 'MPTAIPPPRTLYDKIWDDHVVHTQDDGVTLLYIDRHLVHEVTSPQAFEGLRNANRPVRRPDCTLATVDHNVP' A
#
# COMPACT_ATOMS: atom_id res chain seq x y z
N MET A 1 30.21 16.67 -23.32
CA MET A 1 29.95 15.22 -23.21
C MET A 1 28.45 15.03 -23.21
N PRO A 2 27.84 14.28 -24.15
CA PRO A 2 26.42 13.98 -24.07
C PRO A 2 26.18 13.07 -22.87
N THR A 3 25.29 13.47 -21.96
CA THR A 3 24.89 12.67 -20.80
C THR A 3 24.23 11.39 -21.29
N ALA A 4 24.70 10.23 -20.82
CA ALA A 4 24.09 8.95 -21.20
C ALA A 4 22.61 8.94 -20.79
N ILE A 5 21.74 8.58 -21.74
CA ILE A 5 20.31 8.42 -21.45
C ILE A 5 20.17 7.13 -20.62
N PRO A 6 19.55 7.19 -19.43
CA PRO A 6 19.33 6.00 -18.62
C PRO A 6 18.48 4.98 -19.40
N PRO A 7 18.68 3.68 -19.17
CA PRO A 7 17.95 2.64 -19.88
C PRO A 7 16.44 2.84 -19.73
N PRO A 8 15.64 2.49 -20.76
CA PRO A 8 14.20 2.63 -20.68
C PRO A 8 13.64 1.79 -19.52
N ARG A 9 12.80 2.41 -18.68
CA ARG A 9 12.09 1.76 -17.58
C ARG A 9 10.68 1.36 -18.01
N THR A 10 10.21 0.20 -17.52
CA THR A 10 8.81 -0.21 -17.72
C THR A 10 7.86 0.69 -16.91
N LEU A 11 6.55 0.60 -17.16
CA LEU A 11 5.57 1.29 -16.32
C LEU A 11 5.59 0.76 -14.88
N TYR A 12 5.80 -0.55 -14.72
CA TYR A 12 5.89 -1.18 -13.41
C TYR A 12 7.06 -0.61 -12.61
N ASP A 13 8.26 -0.54 -13.20
CA ASP A 13 9.45 0.00 -12.53
C ASP A 13 9.22 1.45 -12.08
N LYS A 14 8.62 2.26 -12.95
CA LYS A 14 8.31 3.67 -12.62
C LYS A 14 7.37 3.77 -11.42
N ILE A 15 6.27 3.01 -11.44
CA ILE A 15 5.30 3.03 -10.34
C ILE A 15 5.96 2.48 -9.07
N TRP A 16 6.66 1.36 -9.13
CA TRP A 16 7.33 0.78 -7.97
C TRP A 16 8.32 1.77 -7.34
N ASP A 17 9.24 2.31 -8.14
CA ASP A 17 10.29 3.24 -7.69
C ASP A 17 9.69 4.50 -7.04
N ASP A 18 8.58 5.02 -7.57
CA ASP A 18 7.90 6.20 -7.02
C ASP A 18 7.28 5.94 -5.62
N HIS A 19 7.08 4.68 -5.22
CA HIS A 19 6.43 4.30 -3.95
C HIS A 19 7.37 3.63 -2.95
N VAL A 20 8.64 3.39 -3.31
CA VAL A 20 9.65 2.91 -2.36
C VAL A 20 9.98 4.02 -1.36
N VAL A 21 9.74 3.74 -0.08
CA VAL A 21 10.13 4.64 1.02
C VAL A 21 11.58 4.40 1.40
N HIS A 22 11.97 3.12 1.49
CA HIS A 22 13.32 2.70 1.86
C HIS A 22 13.55 1.25 1.48
N THR A 23 14.77 0.91 1.05
CA THR A 23 15.22 -0.47 0.87
C THR A 23 16.32 -0.74 1.87
N GLN A 24 16.15 -1.78 2.69
CA GLN A 24 17.12 -2.22 3.68
C GLN A 24 18.31 -2.93 3.00
N ASP A 25 19.42 -3.06 3.72
CA ASP A 25 20.66 -3.67 3.21
C ASP A 25 20.48 -5.14 2.80
N ASP A 26 19.50 -5.84 3.38
CA ASP A 26 19.14 -7.21 3.05
C ASP A 26 18.21 -7.33 1.82
N GLY A 27 17.83 -6.21 1.21
CA GLY A 27 16.95 -6.12 0.05
C GLY A 27 15.46 -5.99 0.38
N VAL A 28 15.05 -6.02 1.65
CA VAL A 28 13.65 -5.82 2.03
C VAL A 28 13.25 -4.37 1.81
N THR A 29 12.19 -4.16 1.02
CA THR A 29 11.71 -2.83 0.65
C THR A 29 10.47 -2.45 1.46
N LEU A 30 10.53 -1.29 2.12
CA LEU A 30 9.37 -0.62 2.68
C LEU A 30 8.67 0.15 1.56
N LEU A 31 7.49 -0.33 1.18
CA LEU A 31 6.64 0.28 0.17
C LEU A 31 5.53 1.11 0.82
N TYR A 32 5.26 2.30 0.29
CA TYR A 32 4.09 3.07 0.67
C TYR A 32 2.84 2.56 -0.05
N ILE A 33 1.72 2.49 0.67
CA ILE A 33 0.42 2.09 0.12
C ILE A 33 -0.54 3.29 0.16
N ASP A 34 -0.95 3.76 -1.00
CA ASP A 34 -1.76 4.98 -1.15
C ASP A 34 -3.25 4.75 -0.95
N ARG A 35 -3.71 3.52 -1.17
CA ARG A 35 -5.12 3.17 -1.09
C ARG A 35 -5.31 1.79 -0.48
N HIS A 36 -6.18 1.73 0.52
CA HIS A 36 -6.72 0.48 1.04
C HIS A 36 -8.15 0.32 0.54
N LEU A 37 -8.42 -0.77 -0.17
CA LEU A 37 -9.77 -1.19 -0.54
C LEU A 37 -10.14 -2.35 0.37
N VAL A 38 -11.17 -2.14 1.18
CA VAL A 38 -11.57 -3.07 2.25
C VAL A 38 -13.04 -3.45 2.07
N HIS A 39 -13.40 -4.64 2.53
CA HIS A 39 -14.75 -5.17 2.42
C HIS A 39 -15.15 -5.93 3.69
N GLU A 40 -16.45 -6.13 3.89
CA GLU A 40 -17.05 -6.58 5.15
C GLU A 40 -16.69 -8.02 5.55
N VAL A 41 -16.14 -8.82 4.64
CA VAL A 41 -15.84 -10.23 4.92
C VAL A 41 -14.49 -10.39 5.60
N THR A 42 -13.42 -9.84 5.02
CA THR A 42 -12.05 -10.07 5.51
C THR A 42 -11.54 -8.94 6.39
N SER A 43 -12.04 -7.73 6.18
CA SER A 43 -11.49 -6.53 6.83
C SER A 43 -11.84 -6.40 8.32
N PRO A 44 -12.95 -6.96 8.86
CA PRO A 44 -13.18 -6.97 10.31
C PRO A 44 -11.99 -7.54 11.12
N GLN A 45 -11.34 -8.59 10.60
CA GLN A 45 -10.15 -9.19 11.23
C GLN A 45 -8.96 -8.22 11.26
N ALA A 46 -8.72 -7.49 10.17
CA ALA A 46 -7.65 -6.50 10.11
C ALA A 46 -7.89 -5.35 11.11
N PHE A 47 -9.13 -4.88 11.24
CA PHE A 47 -9.49 -3.86 12.23
C PHE A 47 -9.42 -4.37 13.68
N GLU A 48 -9.70 -5.64 13.92
CA GLU A 48 -9.49 -6.26 15.23
C GLU A 48 -8.01 -6.27 15.61
N GLY A 49 -7.12 -6.62 14.66
CA GLY A 49 -5.67 -6.52 14.86
C GLY A 49 -5.22 -5.10 15.24
N LEU A 50 -5.77 -4.07 14.60
CA LEU A 50 -5.51 -2.68 14.96
C LEU A 50 -5.96 -2.35 16.39
N ARG A 51 -7.18 -2.77 16.79
CA ARG A 51 -7.70 -2.56 18.15
C ARG A 51 -6.83 -3.26 19.21
N ASN A 52 -6.45 -4.51 18.96
CA ASN A 52 -5.61 -5.29 19.88
C ASN A 52 -4.22 -4.67 20.06
N ALA A 53 -3.68 -4.05 19.00
CA ALA A 53 -2.44 -3.29 19.06
C ALA A 53 -2.60 -1.85 19.58
N ASN A 54 -3.82 -1.45 19.98
CA ASN A 54 -4.18 -0.08 20.37
C ASN A 54 -3.79 0.98 19.32
N ARG A 55 -4.01 0.67 18.03
CA ARG A 55 -3.66 1.52 16.89
C ARG A 55 -4.91 2.01 16.17
N PRO A 56 -4.99 3.30 15.80
CA PRO A 56 -6.01 3.79 14.90
C PRO A 56 -5.65 3.48 13.44
N VAL A 57 -6.65 3.58 12.56
CA VAL A 57 -6.41 3.66 11.11
C VAL A 57 -5.66 4.95 10.81
N ARG A 58 -4.47 4.85 10.21
CA ARG A 58 -3.57 5.99 10.02
C ARG A 58 -4.10 7.02 9.01
N ARG A 59 -4.66 6.56 7.89
CA ARG A 59 -5.15 7.40 6.77
C ARG A 59 -6.55 6.97 6.33
N PRO A 60 -7.61 7.36 7.07
CA PRO A 60 -8.99 7.07 6.69
C PRO A 60 -9.36 7.66 5.32
N ASP A 61 -8.79 8.82 4.95
CA ASP A 61 -8.94 9.47 3.64
C ASP A 61 -8.44 8.59 2.47
N CYS A 62 -7.48 7.72 2.75
CA CYS A 62 -6.92 6.74 1.82
C CYS A 62 -7.54 5.35 1.96
N THR A 63 -8.62 5.18 2.72
CA THR A 63 -9.25 3.87 2.94
C THR A 63 -10.70 3.90 2.47
N LEU A 64 -11.07 3.02 1.55
CA LEU A 64 -12.43 2.86 1.07
C LEU A 64 -12.98 1.51 1.50
N ALA A 65 -14.08 1.55 2.24
CA ALA A 65 -14.82 0.37 2.61
C ALA A 65 -16.07 0.20 1.73
N THR A 66 -16.25 -1.00 1.20
CA THR A 66 -17.49 -1.42 0.54
C THR A 66 -18.16 -2.51 1.38
N VAL A 67 -19.49 -2.56 1.33
CA VAL A 67 -20.28 -3.64 1.92
C VAL A 67 -21.17 -4.15 0.79
N ASP A 68 -20.75 -5.24 0.17
CA ASP A 68 -21.30 -5.67 -1.12
C ASP A 68 -21.51 -7.18 -1.26
N HIS A 69 -20.97 -7.98 -0.35
CA HIS A 69 -21.06 -9.45 -0.38
C HIS A 69 -22.23 -9.99 0.44
N ASN A 70 -22.51 -9.41 1.62
CA ASN A 70 -23.45 -9.96 2.62
C ASN A 70 -24.46 -8.92 3.13
N VAL A 71 -24.96 -8.05 2.25
CA VAL A 71 -26.00 -7.06 2.59
C VAL A 71 -27.39 -7.64 2.26
N PRO A 72 -28.29 -7.84 3.25
CA PRO A 72 -29.68 -8.26 3.01
C PRO A 72 -30.57 -7.15 2.45
#